data_AF-A0A2Y9IG01-F1
#
_entry.id   AF-A0A2Y9IG01-F1
#
_cell.length_a   1.000
_cell.length_b   1.000
_cell.length_c   1.000
_cell.angle_alpha   90.00
_cell.angle_beta   90.00
_cell.angle_gamma   90.00
#
_symmetry.space_group_name_H-M   'P 1'
#
loop_
_entity.id
_entity.type
_entity.pdbx_description
1 polymer ?
#
loop_
_entity_poly.entity_id
_entity_poly.type
_entity_poly.pdbx_seq_one_letter_code
_entity_poly.pdbx_strand_id
1 'polypeptide(L)'
;MGRPKLLPLLLLLVQTCVPASWSLQCLLCGRTGKCQVEECAHGQDLCRTTTLRIWEGGEELEVVERGCAHPEKSNRTMSYRTGTQIITLTEALCATDLCNRPSPGRTSTFPRTRSRYLECVSCASSDLSCERGWDQSLQCRSPTEQCVEVVTHRSLEGETGSPRDEHHTRGCGNLPGCPGPAGFHNHHTFHFLQCCNTTKCNGGSGLGNPIYTVRGCATPSWCQSLHVAEAFSLTHLNVSCCTGTGCNHPVQDHQPRMGGAPRPGPAHLSLTTTLLITARLWGGTLLWT
;
A
#
# COMPACT_ATOMS: atom_id res chain seq x y z
N MET A 1 -60.45 -7.16 -44.60
CA MET A 1 -59.56 -6.13 -44.01
C MET A 1 -58.80 -6.76 -42.83
N GLY A 2 -57.75 -7.53 -43.13
CA GLY A 2 -56.91 -8.18 -42.12
C GLY A 2 -55.71 -7.30 -41.80
N ARG A 3 -55.68 -6.69 -40.62
CA ARG A 3 -54.46 -6.03 -40.11
C ARG A 3 -53.53 -7.10 -39.53
N PRO A 4 -52.26 -7.18 -39.96
CA PRO A 4 -51.34 -8.20 -39.46
C PRO A 4 -50.92 -7.83 -38.04
N LYS A 5 -51.46 -8.53 -37.03
CA LYS A 5 -51.00 -8.46 -35.63
C LYS A 5 -49.61 -9.08 -35.39
N LEU A 6 -48.83 -9.32 -36.45
CA LEU A 6 -47.47 -9.87 -36.36
C LEU A 6 -46.41 -8.82 -36.00
N LEU A 7 -46.64 -7.54 -36.33
CA LEU A 7 -45.64 -6.49 -36.08
C LEU A 7 -45.37 -6.19 -34.59
N PRO A 8 -46.39 -6.09 -33.70
CA PRO A 8 -46.13 -5.82 -32.29
C PRO A 8 -45.58 -7.06 -31.55
N LEU A 9 -45.88 -8.27 -32.03
CA LEU A 9 -45.33 -9.51 -31.47
C LEU A 9 -43.84 -9.66 -31.80
N LEU A 10 -43.41 -9.26 -33.01
CA LEU A 10 -42.00 -9.26 -33.40
C LEU A 10 -41.17 -8.25 -32.60
N LEU A 11 -41.72 -7.06 -32.30
CA LEU A 11 -41.07 -6.03 -31.48
C LEU A 11 -40.91 -6.45 -30.01
N LEU A 12 -41.84 -7.23 -29.46
CA LEU A 12 -41.74 -7.80 -28.11
C LEU A 12 -40.69 -8.92 -28.00
N LEU A 13 -40.50 -9.72 -29.06
CA LEU A 13 -39.46 -10.76 -29.11
C LEU A 13 -38.04 -10.19 -29.23
N VAL A 14 -37.89 -9.00 -29.82
CA VAL A 14 -36.57 -8.33 -29.93
C VAL A 14 -36.15 -7.69 -28.60
N GLN A 15 -37.09 -7.34 -27.70
CA GLN A 15 -36.76 -6.77 -26.38
C GLN A 15 -36.36 -7.81 -25.31
N THR A 16 -36.52 -9.12 -25.57
CA THR A 16 -36.06 -10.17 -24.63
C THR A 16 -34.66 -10.69 -24.95
N CYS A 17 -34.04 -10.25 -26.05
CA CYS A 17 -32.61 -10.46 -26.29
C CYS A 17 -31.81 -9.26 -25.75
N VAL A 18 -31.88 -9.04 -24.45
CA VAL A 18 -30.71 -8.44 -23.78
C VAL A 18 -29.60 -9.46 -24.01
N PRO A 19 -28.50 -9.14 -24.71
CA PRO A 19 -27.39 -10.07 -24.80
C PRO A 19 -27.04 -10.44 -23.37
N ALA A 20 -27.15 -11.73 -23.03
CA ALA A 20 -26.59 -12.25 -21.80
C ALA A 20 -25.22 -11.62 -21.69
N SER A 21 -24.98 -10.78 -20.69
CA SER A 21 -23.69 -10.11 -20.51
C SER A 21 -22.65 -11.22 -20.57
N TRP A 22 -21.86 -11.25 -21.64
CA TRP A 22 -20.89 -12.32 -21.86
C TRP A 22 -19.89 -12.17 -20.72
N SER A 23 -19.95 -13.11 -19.78
CA SER A 23 -19.04 -13.21 -18.66
C SER A 23 -17.67 -13.59 -19.19
N LEU A 24 -16.65 -12.84 -18.78
CA LEU A 24 -15.27 -13.10 -19.18
C LEU A 24 -14.86 -14.52 -18.74
N GLN A 25 -14.23 -15.28 -19.62
CA GLN A 25 -13.66 -16.59 -19.29
C GLN A 25 -12.16 -16.49 -19.09
N CYS A 26 -11.64 -17.07 -18.00
CA CYS A 26 -10.21 -17.10 -17.72
C CYS A 26 -9.73 -18.52 -17.43
N LEU A 27 -8.42 -18.75 -17.60
CA LEU A 27 -7.80 -19.98 -17.12
C LEU A 27 -7.54 -19.86 -15.61
N LEU A 28 -8.07 -20.77 -14.82
CA LEU A 28 -7.80 -20.92 -13.39
C LEU A 28 -6.75 -22.02 -13.20
N CYS A 29 -5.61 -21.66 -12.62
CA CYS A 29 -4.52 -22.61 -12.33
C CYS A 29 -4.07 -22.47 -10.88
N GLY A 30 -4.07 -23.59 -10.14
CA GLY A 30 -3.46 -23.66 -8.80
C GLY A 30 -1.94 -23.92 -8.87
N ARG A 31 -1.27 -23.89 -7.71
CA ARG A 31 0.19 -24.12 -7.60
C ARG A 31 0.67 -25.46 -8.14
N THR A 32 -0.20 -26.47 -8.19
CA THR A 32 0.11 -27.83 -8.68
C THR A 32 0.10 -27.93 -10.21
N GLY A 33 -0.17 -26.84 -10.93
CA GLY A 33 -0.15 -26.79 -12.39
C GLY A 33 -1.40 -27.33 -13.09
N LYS A 34 -2.38 -27.84 -12.34
CA LYS A 34 -3.70 -28.20 -12.90
C LYS A 34 -4.47 -26.94 -13.23
N CYS A 35 -4.96 -26.86 -14.47
CA CYS A 35 -5.68 -25.71 -14.97
C CYS A 35 -7.05 -26.11 -15.54
N GLN A 36 -8.04 -25.26 -15.32
CA GLN A 36 -9.38 -25.38 -15.91
C GLN A 36 -9.89 -24.01 -16.35
N VAL A 37 -10.91 -23.98 -17.21
CA VAL A 37 -11.57 -22.74 -17.58
C VAL A 37 -12.57 -22.39 -16.48
N GLU A 38 -12.57 -21.12 -16.07
CA GLU A 38 -13.49 -20.53 -15.11
C GLU A 38 -14.22 -19.35 -15.76
N GLU A 39 -15.52 -19.25 -15.50
CA GLU A 39 -16.35 -18.10 -15.86
C GLU A 39 -16.26 -17.07 -14.72
N CYS A 40 -15.81 -15.85 -15.03
CA CYS A 40 -15.58 -14.84 -14.02
C CYS A 40 -16.88 -14.30 -13.41
N ALA A 41 -16.85 -14.05 -12.10
CA ALA A 41 -17.97 -13.48 -11.39
C ALA A 41 -18.25 -12.03 -11.81
N HIS A 42 -19.45 -11.53 -11.50
CA HIS A 42 -19.81 -10.14 -11.80
C HIS A 42 -18.82 -9.15 -11.15
N GLY A 43 -18.31 -8.20 -11.94
CA GLY A 43 -17.29 -7.24 -11.51
C GLY A 43 -15.84 -7.76 -11.56
N GLN A 44 -15.61 -8.96 -12.09
CA GLN A 44 -14.27 -9.49 -12.37
C GLN A 44 -13.99 -9.50 -13.87
N ASP A 45 -13.65 -8.32 -14.39
CA ASP A 45 -13.55 -8.08 -15.83
C ASP A 45 -12.12 -8.24 -16.36
N LEU A 46 -11.23 -8.87 -15.58
CA LEU A 46 -9.83 -9.15 -15.94
C LEU A 46 -9.45 -10.61 -15.66
N CYS A 47 -8.57 -11.16 -16.48
CA CYS A 47 -7.79 -12.36 -16.16
C CYS A 47 -6.44 -11.95 -15.56
N ARG A 48 -5.97 -12.69 -14.56
CA ARG A 48 -4.64 -12.55 -13.96
C ARG A 48 -3.74 -13.76 -14.21
N THR A 49 -2.45 -13.46 -14.27
CA THR A 49 -1.35 -14.43 -14.16
C THR A 49 -0.38 -13.92 -13.10
N THR A 50 -0.21 -14.66 -12.01
CA THR A 50 0.74 -14.37 -10.94
C THR A 50 1.90 -15.35 -11.03
N THR A 51 3.11 -14.85 -11.18
CA THR A 51 4.33 -15.64 -11.30
C THR A 51 5.25 -15.31 -10.13
N LEU A 52 5.65 -16.34 -9.39
CA LEU A 52 6.72 -16.30 -8.39
C LEU A 52 7.94 -17.01 -8.96
N ARG A 53 9.09 -16.33 -8.95
CA ARG A 53 10.38 -16.90 -9.31
C ARG A 53 11.33 -16.79 -8.14
N ILE A 54 12.06 -17.86 -7.88
CA ILE A 54 13.13 -17.91 -6.90
C ILE A 54 14.38 -18.32 -7.64
N TRP A 55 15.37 -17.44 -7.68
CA TRP A 55 16.67 -17.70 -8.28
C TRP A 55 17.71 -17.91 -7.19
N GLU A 56 18.41 -19.03 -7.23
CA GLU A 56 19.48 -19.37 -6.29
C GLU A 56 20.58 -20.16 -7.00
N GLY A 57 21.84 -19.73 -6.88
CA GLY A 57 22.98 -20.53 -7.36
C GLY A 57 22.99 -20.87 -8.86
N GLY A 58 22.16 -20.23 -9.68
CA GLY A 58 22.01 -20.55 -11.10
C GLY A 58 20.81 -21.44 -11.44
N GLU A 59 20.10 -21.96 -10.44
CA GLU A 59 18.82 -22.64 -10.59
C GLU A 59 17.66 -21.65 -10.41
N GLU A 60 16.55 -21.89 -11.11
CA GLU A 60 15.34 -21.07 -11.06
C GLU A 60 14.12 -21.96 -10.81
N LEU A 61 13.41 -21.70 -9.72
CA LEU A 61 12.09 -22.26 -9.45
C LEU A 61 11.03 -21.26 -9.90
N GLU A 62 10.08 -21.69 -10.73
CA GLU A 62 8.95 -20.88 -11.18
C GLU A 62 7.62 -21.50 -10.74
N VAL A 63 6.79 -20.72 -10.06
CA VAL A 63 5.42 -21.07 -9.69
C VAL A 63 4.46 -20.08 -10.36
N VAL A 64 3.46 -20.59 -11.07
CA VAL A 64 2.49 -19.76 -11.79
C VAL A 64 1.07 -20.08 -11.36
N GLU A 65 0.35 -19.05 -10.91
CA GLU A 65 -1.07 -19.09 -10.60
C GLU A 65 -1.84 -18.23 -11.61
N ARG A 66 -3.07 -18.62 -11.92
CA ARG A 66 -3.94 -17.88 -12.86
C ARG A 66 -5.37 -17.89 -12.37
N GLY A 67 -6.17 -16.90 -12.76
CA GLY A 67 -7.61 -16.87 -12.50
C GLY A 67 -8.25 -15.54 -12.89
N CYS A 68 -9.45 -15.26 -12.40
CA CYS A 68 -10.14 -13.98 -12.55
C CYS A 68 -9.61 -12.91 -11.59
N ALA A 69 -9.86 -11.63 -11.93
CA ALA A 69 -9.40 -10.45 -11.22
C ALA A 69 -10.37 -9.28 -11.40
N HIS A 70 -10.41 -8.42 -10.39
CA HIS A 70 -11.17 -7.17 -10.43
C HIS A 70 -10.45 -6.08 -11.24
N PRO A 71 -11.20 -5.16 -11.87
CA PRO A 71 -10.66 -4.13 -12.76
C PRO A 71 -9.74 -3.11 -12.08
N GLU A 72 -9.80 -2.96 -10.75
CA GLU A 72 -8.92 -2.05 -10.01
C GLU A 72 -7.47 -2.57 -9.90
N LYS A 73 -7.22 -3.82 -10.28
CA LYS A 73 -5.87 -4.38 -10.32
C LYS A 73 -5.09 -3.84 -11.52
N SER A 74 -3.77 -3.72 -11.33
CA SER A 74 -2.85 -3.33 -12.39
C SER A 74 -1.72 -4.35 -12.56
N ASN A 75 -1.04 -4.29 -13.71
CA ASN A 75 0.23 -4.97 -13.89
C ASN A 75 1.23 -4.49 -12.84
N ARG A 76 1.96 -5.41 -12.22
CA ARG A 76 2.94 -5.08 -11.19
C ARG A 76 4.07 -6.10 -11.10
N THR A 77 5.24 -5.61 -10.72
CA THR A 77 6.43 -6.43 -10.48
C THR A 77 7.13 -6.00 -9.21
N MET A 78 7.75 -6.96 -8.54
CA MET A 78 8.62 -6.72 -7.39
C MET A 78 9.71 -7.79 -7.34
N SER A 79 10.95 -7.35 -7.16
CA SER A 79 12.12 -8.21 -7.03
C SER A 79 12.97 -7.77 -5.85
N TYR A 80 13.39 -8.71 -5.01
CA TYR A 80 14.22 -8.43 -3.85
C TYR A 80 15.15 -9.61 -3.54
N ARG A 81 16.17 -9.36 -2.71
CA ARG A 81 17.13 -10.34 -2.23
C ARG A 81 16.78 -10.79 -0.82
N THR A 82 16.96 -12.08 -0.57
CA THR A 82 16.93 -12.68 0.76
C THR A 82 18.08 -13.69 0.83
N GLY A 83 19.09 -13.42 1.65
CA GLY A 83 20.36 -14.14 1.63
C GLY A 83 20.99 -14.19 0.24
N THR A 84 21.18 -15.40 -0.28
CA THR A 84 21.73 -15.70 -1.62
C THR A 84 20.67 -15.70 -2.73
N GLN A 85 19.39 -15.69 -2.37
CA GLN A 85 18.28 -15.84 -3.30
C GLN A 85 17.83 -14.48 -3.85
N ILE A 86 17.31 -14.50 -5.08
CA ILE A 86 16.56 -13.39 -5.66
C ILE A 86 15.12 -13.88 -5.88
N ILE A 87 14.19 -13.26 -5.16
CA ILE A 87 12.77 -13.50 -5.31
C ILE A 87 12.21 -12.47 -6.29
N THR A 88 11.38 -12.91 -7.24
CA THR A 88 10.68 -12.04 -8.19
C THR A 88 9.21 -12.44 -8.27
N LEU A 89 8.35 -11.48 -7.95
CA LEU A 89 6.90 -11.55 -8.03
C LEU A 89 6.43 -10.71 -9.21
N THR A 90 5.57 -11.26 -10.05
CA THR A 90 4.97 -10.55 -11.20
C THR A 90 3.49 -10.89 -11.27
N GLU A 91 2.64 -9.87 -11.39
CA GLU A 91 1.22 -10.02 -11.72
C GLU A 91 0.95 -9.30 -13.04
N ALA A 92 0.51 -10.06 -14.04
CA ALA A 92 0.12 -9.57 -15.34
C ALA A 92 -1.38 -9.79 -15.56
N LEU A 93 -2.04 -8.79 -16.15
CA LEU A 93 -3.48 -8.74 -16.37
C LEU A 93 -3.81 -8.57 -17.85
N CYS A 94 -4.97 -9.08 -18.25
CA CYS A 94 -5.53 -8.94 -19.59
C CYS A 94 -7.06 -9.08 -19.53
N ALA A 95 -7.79 -8.59 -20.54
CA ALA A 95 -9.24 -8.35 -20.45
C ALA A 95 -10.08 -9.12 -21.49
N THR A 96 -9.51 -10.13 -22.17
CA THR A 96 -10.21 -10.90 -23.20
C THR A 96 -10.26 -12.37 -22.83
N ASP A 97 -11.25 -13.11 -23.37
CA ASP A 97 -11.43 -14.52 -23.05
C ASP A 97 -10.14 -15.33 -23.21
N LEU A 98 -9.79 -16.04 -22.15
CA LEU A 98 -8.67 -16.97 -22.04
C LEU A 98 -7.30 -16.33 -22.38
N CYS A 99 -7.17 -15.01 -22.27
CA CYS A 99 -5.95 -14.28 -22.59
C CYS A 99 -4.76 -14.67 -21.71
N ASN A 100 -5.02 -15.22 -20.52
CA ASN A 100 -4.01 -15.70 -19.59
C ASN A 100 -3.53 -17.13 -19.89
N ARG A 101 -4.01 -17.76 -20.97
CA ARG A 101 -3.53 -19.07 -21.43
C ARG A 101 -2.04 -18.99 -21.78
N PRO A 102 -1.21 -19.96 -21.35
CA PRO A 102 0.21 -19.96 -21.67
C PRO A 102 0.44 -19.98 -23.18
N SER A 103 1.31 -19.10 -23.67
CA SER A 103 1.72 -19.12 -25.08
C SER A 103 2.60 -20.34 -25.34
N PRO A 104 2.26 -21.23 -26.29
CA PRO A 104 3.13 -22.34 -26.66
C PRO A 104 4.46 -21.79 -27.21
N GLY A 105 5.59 -22.30 -26.69
CA GLY A 105 6.94 -21.96 -27.16
C GLY A 105 7.65 -20.82 -26.44
N ARG A 106 7.00 -20.12 -25.48
CA ARG A 106 7.68 -19.16 -24.60
C ARG A 106 8.21 -19.90 -23.37
N THR A 107 9.37 -20.52 -23.48
CA THR A 107 10.18 -20.77 -22.29
C THR A 107 10.50 -19.40 -21.70
N SER A 108 10.16 -19.20 -20.43
CA SER A 108 10.54 -17.96 -19.79
C SER A 108 12.04 -17.95 -19.56
N THR A 109 12.77 -17.52 -20.57
CA THR A 109 14.18 -17.23 -20.44
C THR A 109 14.25 -15.93 -19.67
N PHE A 110 14.63 -16.05 -18.40
CA PHE A 110 15.08 -14.91 -17.61
C PHE A 110 15.99 -14.05 -18.49
N PRO A 111 15.72 -12.75 -18.67
CA PRO A 111 16.54 -11.93 -19.53
C PRO A 111 17.97 -11.91 -18.97
N ARG A 112 18.84 -12.74 -19.57
CA ARG A 112 20.28 -12.82 -19.33
C ARG A 112 21.03 -11.63 -19.94
N THR A 113 20.31 -10.73 -20.61
CA THR A 113 20.88 -9.51 -21.15
C THR A 113 21.36 -8.63 -19.99
N ARG A 114 22.68 -8.53 -19.90
CA ARG A 114 23.47 -7.64 -19.04
C ARG A 114 23.22 -6.15 -19.39
N SER A 115 21.96 -5.76 -19.49
CA SER A 115 21.54 -4.38 -19.66
C SER A 115 21.64 -3.74 -18.28
N ARG A 116 22.49 -2.71 -18.16
CA ARG A 116 22.68 -2.00 -16.90
C ARG A 116 21.52 -1.06 -16.64
N TYR A 117 20.38 -1.61 -16.20
CA TYR A 117 19.28 -0.82 -15.68
C TYR A 117 19.60 -0.30 -14.27
N LEU A 118 18.63 0.40 -13.68
CA LEU A 118 18.72 1.00 -12.35
C LEU A 118 19.25 -0.02 -11.32
N GLU A 119 20.15 0.44 -10.45
CA GLU A 119 20.68 -0.35 -9.33
C GLU A 119 20.05 0.18 -8.03
N CYS A 120 19.48 -0.71 -7.24
CA CYS A 120 18.72 -0.39 -6.02
C CYS A 120 19.30 -1.12 -4.82
N VAL A 121 18.98 -0.62 -3.62
CA VAL A 121 19.18 -1.36 -2.38
C VAL A 121 18.12 -2.44 -2.26
N SER A 122 18.49 -3.61 -1.72
CA SER A 122 17.58 -4.72 -1.51
C SER A 122 17.85 -5.49 -0.23
N CYS A 123 16.76 -5.83 0.45
CA CYS A 123 16.72 -6.58 1.70
C CYS A 123 15.31 -7.18 1.86
N ALA A 124 15.16 -8.10 2.81
CA ALA A 124 13.90 -8.70 3.23
C ALA A 124 13.85 -8.90 4.76
N SER A 125 12.65 -9.11 5.28
CA SER A 125 12.44 -9.43 6.70
C SER A 125 12.63 -10.92 7.02
N SER A 126 12.44 -11.81 6.04
CA SER A 126 12.58 -13.26 6.20
C SER A 126 13.96 -13.68 6.69
N ASP A 127 15.01 -12.99 6.25
CA ASP A 127 16.40 -13.20 6.67
C ASP A 127 16.92 -12.11 7.64
N LEU A 128 16.02 -11.23 8.10
CA LEU A 128 16.30 -10.08 8.94
C LEU A 128 17.30 -9.07 8.34
N SER A 129 17.48 -9.08 7.02
CA SER A 129 18.48 -8.22 6.37
C SER A 129 18.08 -6.75 6.41
N CYS A 130 16.78 -6.43 6.29
CA CYS A 130 16.32 -5.04 6.38
C CYS A 130 16.50 -4.47 7.79
N GLU A 131 16.13 -5.24 8.81
CA GLU A 131 16.13 -4.85 10.22
C GLU A 131 17.56 -4.68 10.74
N ARG A 132 18.49 -5.51 10.24
CA ARG A 132 19.91 -5.45 10.60
C ARG A 132 20.71 -4.46 9.75
N GLY A 133 20.10 -3.86 8.74
CA GLY A 133 20.79 -2.99 7.78
C GLY A 133 21.82 -3.74 6.93
N TRP A 134 21.62 -5.05 6.69
CA TRP A 134 22.44 -5.88 5.80
C TRP A 134 21.97 -5.73 4.35
N ASP A 135 21.92 -4.48 3.92
CA ASP A 135 21.48 -4.05 2.60
C ASP A 135 22.38 -4.63 1.50
N GLN A 136 21.77 -5.29 0.51
CA GLN A 136 22.45 -5.81 -0.67
C GLN A 136 22.16 -4.94 -1.90
N SER A 137 23.00 -5.06 -2.93
CA SER A 137 22.72 -4.42 -4.22
C SER A 137 21.90 -5.34 -5.14
N LEU A 138 20.87 -4.79 -5.77
CA LEU A 138 20.07 -5.46 -6.78
C LEU A 138 19.96 -4.59 -8.03
N GLN A 139 20.34 -5.15 -9.18
CA GLN A 139 20.14 -4.53 -10.48
C GLN A 139 18.76 -4.90 -11.02
N CYS A 140 17.97 -3.89 -11.40
CA CYS A 140 16.66 -4.07 -11.97
C CYS A 140 16.74 -4.72 -13.36
N ARG A 141 15.64 -5.33 -13.80
CA ARG A 141 15.57 -6.15 -15.03
C ARG A 141 14.79 -5.48 -16.15
N SER A 142 14.01 -4.46 -15.82
CA SER A 142 13.22 -3.68 -16.77
C SER A 142 13.56 -2.19 -16.65
N PRO A 143 13.56 -1.43 -17.76
CA PRO A 143 13.66 0.03 -17.70
C PRO A 143 12.45 0.70 -17.02
N THR A 144 11.33 -0.02 -16.86
CA THR A 144 10.13 0.47 -16.17
C THR A 144 10.18 0.26 -14.65
N GLU A 145 11.16 -0.51 -14.15
CA GLU A 145 11.32 -0.74 -12.72
C GLU A 145 12.00 0.45 -12.04
N GLN A 146 11.54 0.72 -10.84
CA GLN A 146 12.05 1.74 -9.92
C GLN A 146 12.61 1.06 -8.68
N CYS A 147 13.39 1.78 -7.89
CA CYS A 147 13.74 1.32 -6.56
C CYS A 147 12.51 1.44 -5.66
N VAL A 148 12.17 0.36 -4.98
CA VAL A 148 11.00 0.27 -4.11
C VAL A 148 11.39 -0.09 -2.69
N GLU A 149 10.63 0.44 -1.73
CA GLU A 149 10.61 0.04 -0.33
C GLU A 149 9.16 -0.19 0.08
N VAL A 150 8.87 -1.36 0.62
CA VAL A 150 7.55 -1.75 1.10
C VAL A 150 7.64 -2.14 2.56
N VAL A 151 6.85 -1.49 3.40
CA VAL A 151 6.71 -1.81 4.83
C VAL A 151 5.25 -2.16 5.09
N THR A 152 5.01 -3.32 5.68
CA THR A 152 3.69 -3.82 6.06
C THR A 152 3.72 -4.33 7.49
N HIS A 153 3.11 -3.60 8.42
CA HIS A 153 2.92 -4.08 9.79
C HIS A 153 1.46 -4.51 10.00
N ARG A 154 1.25 -5.62 10.69
CA ARG A 154 -0.07 -6.06 11.16
C ARG A 154 -0.02 -6.23 12.68
N SER A 155 -0.97 -5.65 13.40
CA SER A 155 -1.00 -5.61 14.87
C SER A 155 -1.49 -6.92 15.49
N LEU A 156 -2.25 -7.72 14.74
CA LEU A 156 -2.63 -9.07 15.14
C LEU A 156 -1.52 -10.02 14.71
N GLU A 157 -0.92 -10.71 15.68
CA GLU A 157 -0.30 -12.01 15.44
C GLU A 157 -1.37 -12.92 14.87
N GLY A 158 -1.49 -12.92 13.54
CA GLY A 158 -2.32 -13.87 12.83
C GLY A 158 -1.90 -15.28 13.22
N GLU A 159 -2.90 -16.08 13.57
CA GLU A 159 -2.85 -17.47 14.00
C GLU A 159 -1.63 -18.24 13.47
N THR A 160 -0.96 -18.91 14.41
CA THR A 160 0.16 -19.83 14.22
C THR A 160 -0.10 -20.77 13.03
N GLY A 161 0.36 -20.41 11.83
CA GLY A 161 0.26 -21.29 10.65
C GLY A 161 0.10 -20.65 9.27
N SER A 162 -0.21 -19.34 9.14
CA SER A 162 -0.24 -18.70 7.80
C SER A 162 1.16 -18.21 7.39
N PRO A 163 1.64 -18.46 6.15
CA PRO A 163 2.91 -17.92 5.68
C PRO A 163 2.92 -16.40 5.88
N ARG A 164 3.82 -15.90 6.73
CA ARG A 164 3.90 -14.47 7.01
C ARG A 164 4.42 -13.78 5.75
N ASP A 165 3.61 -12.87 5.21
CA ASP A 165 4.07 -11.89 4.22
C ASP A 165 5.27 -11.13 4.79
N GLU A 166 6.24 -10.80 3.94
CA GLU A 166 7.37 -9.96 4.33
C GLU A 166 6.86 -8.61 4.85
N HIS A 167 7.32 -8.21 6.04
CA HIS A 167 6.88 -6.96 6.67
C HIS A 167 7.76 -5.77 6.30
N HIS A 168 8.99 -6.00 5.82
CA HIS A 168 9.87 -4.98 5.26
C HIS A 168 10.65 -5.58 4.09
N THR A 169 10.57 -4.93 2.93
CA THR A 169 11.32 -5.33 1.74
C THR A 169 11.81 -4.12 0.98
N ARG A 170 13.01 -4.24 0.41
CA ARG A 170 13.56 -3.27 -0.54
C ARG A 170 14.00 -3.98 -1.81
N GLY A 171 13.91 -3.32 -2.95
CA GLY A 171 14.44 -3.86 -4.19
C GLY A 171 14.00 -3.09 -5.42
N CYS A 172 13.71 -3.83 -6.48
CA CYS A 172 13.26 -3.29 -7.77
C CYS A 172 11.80 -3.62 -7.99
N GLY A 173 11.03 -2.71 -8.59
CA GLY A 173 9.65 -3.02 -8.94
C GLY A 173 8.93 -1.94 -9.70
N ASN A 174 7.78 -2.30 -10.24
CA ASN A 174 6.79 -1.38 -10.75
C ASN A 174 5.47 -1.69 -10.03
N LEU A 175 5.15 -0.88 -9.02
CA LEU A 175 3.98 -1.07 -8.17
C LEU A 175 2.97 0.07 -8.41
N PRO A 176 1.65 -0.22 -8.30
CA PRO A 176 0.65 0.85 -8.36
C PRO A 176 0.91 1.85 -7.24
N GLY A 177 0.90 3.14 -7.58
CA GLY A 177 1.24 4.23 -6.65
C GLY A 177 2.64 4.81 -6.84
N CYS A 178 3.48 4.24 -7.71
CA CYS A 178 4.75 4.86 -8.12
C CYS A 178 4.56 5.80 -9.35
N PRO A 179 5.33 6.90 -9.48
CA PRO A 179 6.36 7.39 -8.56
C PRO A 179 5.77 8.14 -7.36
N GLY A 180 6.41 8.01 -6.18
CA GLY A 180 6.02 8.69 -4.94
C GLY A 180 5.67 7.73 -3.79
N PRO A 181 5.60 8.22 -2.55
CA PRO A 181 5.19 7.40 -1.42
C PRO A 181 3.66 7.22 -1.40
N ALA A 182 3.20 5.98 -1.22
CA ALA A 182 1.81 5.64 -0.95
C ALA A 182 1.73 4.97 0.43
N GLY A 183 0.75 5.37 1.24
CA GLY A 183 0.58 4.82 2.58
C GLY A 183 -0.89 4.60 2.90
N PHE A 184 -1.18 3.50 3.58
CA PHE A 184 -2.49 3.21 4.16
C PHE A 184 -2.29 2.63 5.55
N HIS A 185 -3.12 3.05 6.49
CA HIS A 185 -3.19 2.38 7.78
C HIS A 185 -4.63 2.32 8.27
N ASN A 186 -4.90 1.35 9.14
CA ASN A 186 -6.12 1.27 9.93
C ASN A 186 -5.76 0.89 11.38
N HIS A 187 -6.73 0.45 12.17
CA HIS A 187 -6.51 0.06 13.56
C HIS A 187 -5.54 -1.14 13.72
N HIS A 188 -5.40 -1.97 12.68
CA HIS A 188 -4.68 -3.24 12.71
C HIS A 188 -3.58 -3.40 11.67
N THR A 189 -3.51 -2.55 10.67
CA THR A 189 -2.54 -2.67 9.59
C THR A 189 -1.93 -1.32 9.24
N PHE A 190 -0.66 -1.34 8.88
CA PHE A 190 0.06 -0.23 8.29
C PHE A 190 0.78 -0.74 7.06
N HIS A 191 0.64 0.01 5.98
CA HIS A 191 1.26 -0.25 4.70
C HIS A 191 1.90 1.04 4.21
N PHE A 192 3.15 0.96 3.83
CA PHE A 192 3.91 2.04 3.24
C PHE A 192 4.65 1.50 2.01
N LEU A 193 4.56 2.25 0.93
CA LEU A 193 5.26 2.02 -0.32
C LEU A 193 6.00 3.30 -0.64
N GLN A 194 7.30 3.21 -0.93
CA GLN A 194 8.08 4.31 -1.47
C GLN A 194 8.74 3.85 -2.75
N CYS A 195 8.70 4.71 -3.78
CA CYS A 195 9.35 4.44 -5.05
C CYS A 195 10.18 5.64 -5.49
N CYS A 196 11.33 5.37 -6.10
CA CYS A 196 12.22 6.40 -6.64
C CYS A 196 13.03 5.86 -7.82
N ASN A 197 13.49 6.75 -8.69
CA ASN A 197 14.01 6.42 -10.02
C ASN A 197 15.52 6.71 -10.20
N THR A 198 16.26 6.95 -9.11
CA THR A 198 17.70 7.19 -9.13
C THR A 198 18.45 6.06 -8.43
N THR A 199 19.73 5.87 -8.78
CA THR A 199 20.51 4.74 -8.28
C THR A 199 20.57 4.73 -6.76
N LYS A 200 20.20 3.60 -6.13
CA LYS A 200 20.21 3.34 -4.69
C LYS A 200 19.46 4.38 -3.85
N CYS A 201 18.45 5.02 -4.43
CA CYS A 201 17.64 6.05 -3.76
C CYS A 201 16.74 5.52 -2.64
N ASN A 202 16.48 4.21 -2.63
CA ASN A 202 15.81 3.51 -1.53
C ASN A 202 16.79 3.04 -0.44
N GLY A 203 18.04 3.50 -0.51
CA GLY A 203 19.06 3.27 0.51
C GLY A 203 18.99 4.29 1.63
N GLY A 204 19.37 3.83 2.83
CA GLY A 204 19.33 4.61 4.07
C GLY A 204 18.93 3.70 5.23
N SER A 205 19.29 4.05 6.46
CA SER A 205 18.72 3.39 7.65
C SER A 205 17.19 3.39 7.50
N GLY A 206 16.49 2.30 7.82
CA GLY A 206 15.02 2.26 7.76
C GLY A 206 14.40 3.56 8.27
N LEU A 207 13.57 4.22 7.45
CA LEU A 207 12.98 5.54 7.75
C LEU A 207 13.97 6.59 8.33
N GLY A 208 15.22 6.56 7.85
CA GLY A 208 16.31 7.43 8.25
C GLY A 208 16.22 8.83 7.67
N ASN A 209 15.36 9.65 8.28
CA ASN A 209 15.44 11.11 8.33
C ASN A 209 15.44 11.93 7.01
N PRO A 210 14.52 11.70 6.07
CA PRO A 210 14.13 12.75 5.12
C PRO A 210 12.71 13.24 5.46
N ILE A 211 12.50 14.55 5.36
CA ILE A 211 11.17 15.15 5.60
C ILE A 211 10.25 14.69 4.47
N TYR A 212 9.42 13.68 4.73
CA TYR A 212 8.46 13.15 3.77
C TYR A 212 7.04 13.52 4.18
N THR A 213 6.22 13.90 3.20
CA THR A 213 4.79 14.12 3.38
C THR A 213 4.03 12.95 2.78
N VAL A 214 3.31 12.21 3.62
CA VAL A 214 2.42 11.11 3.19
C VAL A 214 0.99 11.62 3.20
N ARG A 215 0.22 11.35 2.15
CA ARG A 215 -1.20 11.73 2.03
C ARG A 215 -2.03 10.50 1.75
N GLY A 216 -3.19 10.39 2.42
CA GLY A 216 -4.09 9.27 2.24
C GLY A 216 -5.37 9.43 3.06
N CYS A 217 -6.19 8.38 3.07
CA CYS A 217 -7.35 8.28 3.94
C CYS A 217 -6.91 7.68 5.28
N ALA A 218 -7.38 8.28 6.39
CA ALA A 218 -7.05 7.85 7.75
C ALA A 218 -8.32 7.86 8.64
N THR A 219 -8.31 7.05 9.70
CA THR A 219 -9.36 7.09 10.74
C THR A 219 -9.17 8.30 11.66
N PRO A 220 -10.23 8.85 12.29
CA PRO A 220 -10.11 10.02 13.16
C PRO A 220 -9.10 9.88 14.32
N SER A 221 -8.93 8.67 14.84
CA SER A 221 -7.96 8.33 15.89
C SER A 221 -6.51 8.60 15.49
N TRP A 222 -6.20 8.53 14.20
CA TRP A 222 -4.87 8.80 13.67
C TRP A 222 -4.52 10.28 13.67
N CYS A 223 -5.53 11.12 13.41
CA CYS A 223 -5.41 12.57 13.34
C CYS A 223 -5.15 13.22 14.71
N GLN A 224 -5.18 12.42 15.79
CA GLN A 224 -5.15 12.87 17.18
C GLN A 224 -3.93 12.36 17.96
N SER A 225 -3.13 11.43 17.42
CA SER A 225 -2.27 10.59 18.28
C SER A 225 -0.80 10.52 17.87
N LEU A 226 0.07 10.97 18.79
CA LEU A 226 1.53 10.82 18.79
C LEU A 226 1.96 9.34 18.93
N HIS A 227 1.09 8.46 19.45
CA HIS A 227 1.36 7.03 19.72
C HIS A 227 1.65 6.20 18.46
N VAL A 228 1.29 6.73 17.30
CA VAL A 228 1.56 6.15 15.99
C VAL A 228 3.03 6.34 15.59
N ALA A 229 3.60 7.51 15.90
CA ALA A 229 5.00 7.82 15.62
C ALA A 229 5.95 6.79 16.25
N GLU A 230 5.60 6.40 17.49
CA GLU A 230 6.34 5.45 18.31
C GLU A 230 6.16 3.99 17.82
N ALA A 231 4.96 3.62 17.35
CA ALA A 231 4.68 2.29 16.79
C ALA A 231 5.37 2.04 15.43
N PHE A 232 5.72 3.09 14.69
CA PHE A 232 6.33 3.02 13.35
C PHE A 232 7.75 3.59 13.29
N SER A 233 8.38 3.85 14.44
CA SER A 233 9.74 4.40 14.54
C SER A 233 9.96 5.70 13.74
N LEU A 234 8.89 6.49 13.56
CA LEU A 234 8.92 7.76 12.84
C LEU A 234 9.23 8.89 13.82
N THR A 235 10.33 9.62 13.60
CA THR A 235 10.69 10.80 14.42
C THR A 235 10.21 12.10 13.75
N HIS A 236 9.74 13.09 14.52
CA HIS A 236 9.30 14.42 14.05
C HIS A 236 8.15 14.45 13.00
N LEU A 237 6.98 13.91 13.36
CA LEU A 237 5.78 13.91 12.50
C LEU A 237 4.89 15.14 12.70
N ASN A 238 4.39 15.70 11.59
CA ASN A 238 3.30 16.68 11.56
C ASN A 238 2.10 16.06 10.81
N VAL A 239 1.01 15.79 11.52
CA VAL A 239 -0.17 15.14 10.95
C VAL A 239 -1.27 16.19 10.76
N SER A 240 -1.80 16.28 9.54
CA SER A 240 -2.99 17.06 9.23
C SER A 240 -4.04 16.16 8.60
N CYS A 241 -5.28 16.31 9.03
CA CYS A 241 -6.41 15.56 8.49
C CYS A 241 -7.53 16.51 8.11
N CYS A 242 -8.27 16.12 7.09
CA CYS A 242 -9.42 16.83 6.59
C CYS A 242 -10.52 15.84 6.22
N THR A 243 -11.76 16.31 6.20
CA THR A 243 -12.92 15.54 5.76
C THR A 243 -13.40 16.05 4.41
N GLY A 244 -13.79 15.14 3.53
CA GLY A 244 -14.21 15.45 2.16
C GLY A 244 -13.25 14.90 1.09
N THR A 245 -13.78 14.62 -0.10
CA THR A 245 -12.98 14.12 -1.23
C THR A 245 -12.01 15.18 -1.72
N GLY A 246 -10.74 14.81 -1.88
CA GLY A 246 -9.70 15.71 -2.41
C GLY A 246 -9.27 16.84 -1.47
N CYS A 247 -9.68 16.83 -0.20
CA CYS A 247 -9.30 17.86 0.78
C CYS A 247 -7.80 17.86 1.11
N ASN A 248 -7.08 16.78 0.77
CA ASN A 248 -5.65 16.61 0.95
C ASN A 248 -4.86 17.09 -0.28
N HIS A 249 -5.32 18.09 -1.03
CA HIS A 249 -4.63 18.62 -2.21
C HIS A 249 -3.37 19.44 -1.84
N PRO A 250 -2.23 19.29 -2.53
CA PRO A 250 -0.94 19.89 -2.14
C PRO A 250 -0.89 21.43 -2.12
N VAL A 251 -1.81 22.09 -2.83
CA VAL A 251 -1.90 23.56 -2.86
C VAL A 251 -2.50 24.14 -1.56
N GLN A 252 -3.06 23.28 -0.70
CA GLN A 252 -3.79 23.67 0.51
C GLN A 252 -2.98 23.47 1.80
N ASP A 253 -1.68 23.22 1.69
CA ASP A 253 -0.74 23.20 2.81
C ASP A 253 -0.58 24.61 3.38
N HIS A 254 -1.62 25.10 4.04
CA HIS A 254 -1.43 26.12 5.05
C HIS A 254 -0.52 25.49 6.10
N GLN A 255 0.72 25.99 6.19
CA GLN A 255 1.57 25.77 7.36
C GLN A 255 0.66 25.88 8.59
N PRO A 256 0.52 24.82 9.40
CA PRO A 256 -0.13 24.97 10.68
C PRO A 256 0.74 26.02 11.38
N ARG A 257 0.16 27.21 11.61
CA ARG A 257 0.74 28.18 12.52
C ARG A 257 1.04 27.37 13.78
N MET A 258 2.33 27.21 14.10
CA MET A 258 2.72 26.84 15.44
C MET A 258 1.89 27.72 16.35
N GLY A 259 1.04 27.10 17.16
CA GLY A 259 0.32 27.78 18.22
C GLY A 259 1.36 28.38 19.14
N GLY A 260 1.79 29.60 18.83
CA GLY A 260 2.42 30.46 19.80
C GLY A 260 1.44 30.55 20.95
N ALA A 261 1.92 30.23 22.15
CA ALA A 261 1.18 30.48 23.37
C ALA A 261 0.54 31.88 23.29
N PRO A 262 -0.73 32.04 23.68
CA PRO A 262 -1.37 33.34 23.63
C PRO A 262 -0.49 34.33 24.41
N ARG A 263 -0.02 35.38 23.72
CA ARG A 263 0.58 36.54 24.35
C ARG A 263 -0.38 37.01 25.44
N PRO A 264 0.09 37.30 26.67
CA PRO A 264 -0.79 37.85 27.69
C PRO A 264 -1.29 39.21 27.21
N GLY A 265 -2.58 39.28 26.87
CA GLY A 265 -3.29 40.54 26.72
C GLY A 265 -3.43 41.22 28.08
N PRO A 266 -3.56 42.55 28.12
CA PRO A 266 -3.43 43.34 29.35
C PRO A 266 -4.46 42.90 30.39
N ALA A 267 -3.96 42.63 31.60
CA ALA A 267 -4.77 42.28 32.75
C ALA A 267 -5.75 43.42 33.07
N HIS A 268 -7.04 43.15 32.88
CA HIS A 268 -8.10 43.98 33.45
C HIS A 268 -8.13 43.73 34.97
N LEU A 269 -7.66 44.74 35.72
CA LEU A 269 -7.77 44.84 37.16
C LEU A 269 -9.24 44.84 37.57
N SER A 270 -9.76 43.70 38.03
CA SER A 270 -11.04 43.65 38.77
C SER A 270 -10.74 43.79 40.27
N LEU A 271 -11.05 44.96 40.81
CA LEU A 271 -11.03 45.29 42.24
C LEU A 271 -12.06 44.44 43.00
N THR A 272 -11.70 43.27 43.50
CA THR A 272 -12.50 42.62 44.57
C THR A 272 -11.74 41.66 45.49
N THR A 273 -10.44 41.43 45.33
CA THR A 273 -9.73 40.42 46.16
C THR A 273 -8.50 40.95 46.90
N THR A 274 -8.47 42.27 47.15
CA THR A 274 -7.49 42.92 48.04
C THR A 274 -8.05 43.04 49.45
N LEU A 275 -8.41 41.91 50.09
CA LEU A 275 -8.71 41.93 51.53
C LEU A 275 -8.64 40.56 52.21
N LEU A 276 -7.55 39.80 52.05
CA LEU A 276 -7.37 38.54 52.82
C LEU A 276 -5.89 38.10 52.99
N ILE A 277 -4.94 39.04 53.05
CA ILE A 277 -3.51 38.73 53.35
C ILE A 277 -2.94 39.57 54.52
N THR A 278 -3.78 40.05 55.44
CA THR A 278 -3.30 40.82 56.62
C THR A 278 -3.86 40.37 57.97
N ALA A 279 -4.26 39.10 58.12
CA ALA A 279 -4.72 38.56 59.41
C ALA A 279 -4.20 37.13 59.71
N ARG A 280 -2.93 36.87 59.40
CA ARG A 280 -2.16 35.71 59.92
C ARG A 280 -0.89 36.19 60.64
N LEU A 281 -0.97 37.37 61.25
CA LEU A 281 -0.10 37.85 62.30
C LEU A 281 -0.99 38.09 63.52
N TRP A 282 -1.22 37.04 64.30
CA TRP A 282 -1.47 37.01 65.75
C TRP A 282 -2.09 35.65 66.10
N GLY A 283 -1.42 34.96 67.03
CA GLY A 283 -1.71 33.57 67.39
C GLY A 283 -3.05 33.37 68.08
N GLY A 284 -3.43 32.10 68.20
CA GLY A 284 -4.61 31.72 68.95
C GLY A 284 -5.02 30.28 68.70
N THR A 285 -4.38 29.38 69.45
CA THR A 285 -4.89 28.05 69.80
C THR A 285 -6.32 28.13 70.36
N LEU A 286 -7.14 27.10 70.12
CA LEU A 286 -8.28 26.56 70.91
C LEU A 286 -9.38 26.13 69.91
N LEU A 287 -9.53 24.83 69.63
CA LEU A 287 -10.33 23.83 70.38
C LEU A 287 -11.82 24.19 70.55
N TRP A 288 -12.62 23.34 69.90
CA TRP A 288 -13.97 22.86 70.23
C TRP A 288 -15.21 23.67 69.85
N THR A 289 -16.14 22.89 69.23
CA THR A 289 -17.60 23.04 69.03
C THR A 289 -18.12 24.31 68.38
#